data_AF-A0A8J9SDJ9-F1
#
_entry.id   AF-A0A8J9SDJ9-F1
#
_cell.length_a   1.000
_cell.length_b   1.000
_cell.length_c   1.000
_cell.angle_alpha   90.00
_cell.angle_beta   90.00
_cell.angle_gamma   90.00
#
_symmetry.space_group_name_H-M   'P 1'
#
loop_
_entity.id
_entity.type
_entity.pdbx_description
1 polymer ?
#
loop_
_entity_poly.entity_id
_entity_poly.type
_entity_poly.pdbx_seq_one_letter_code
_entity_poly.pdbx_strand_id
1 'polypeptide(L)'
;MRSCVKAIDSLADSSEESLGYEPILFRWMVVEGSARTPEDFGQLMFCDPTTTRFLVVENHQPDQHEEMDLVKHAKNRADLLFCLLTYIGYNPKWVRFTTFTEKGASVPKQLLQDFESNGTLDYAMDGFGQVDASNFKPSLDKGVLEKIDNVIQRSAGLQESITKYRDMFGGREALHARVFNPTGVPFIGPCFNCCRRSESNTVLLMCSGCKIARYCSRTCQKAHWKAGHKYYCKQK
;
A
#
# COMPACT_ATOMS: atom_id res chain seq x y z
N MET A 1 -7.53 11.26 -8.82
CA MET A 1 -8.32 10.09 -9.29
C MET A 1 -8.70 10.20 -10.76
N ARG A 2 -9.61 11.12 -11.18
CA ARG A 2 -10.03 11.21 -12.59
C ARG A 2 -8.85 11.35 -13.55
N SER A 3 -7.81 12.10 -13.16
CA SER A 3 -6.58 12.23 -13.94
C SER A 3 -5.77 10.93 -14.02
N CYS A 4 -5.63 10.19 -12.92
CA CYS A 4 -4.90 8.91 -12.90
C CYS A 4 -5.60 7.84 -13.74
N VAL A 5 -6.93 7.73 -13.61
CA VAL A 5 -7.73 6.80 -14.43
C VAL A 5 -7.59 7.15 -15.90
N LYS A 6 -7.78 8.43 -16.27
CA LYS A 6 -7.58 8.89 -17.65
C LYS A 6 -6.17 8.65 -18.17
N ALA A 7 -5.14 8.83 -17.33
CA ALA A 7 -3.76 8.60 -17.73
C ALA A 7 -3.52 7.12 -18.04
N ILE A 8 -4.05 6.20 -17.23
CA ILE A 8 -3.93 4.76 -17.45
C ILE A 8 -4.74 4.32 -18.67
N ASP A 9 -5.97 4.80 -18.79
CA ASP A 9 -6.86 4.54 -19.94
C ASP A 9 -6.20 4.98 -21.26
N SER A 10 -5.62 6.19 -21.29
CA SER A 10 -4.92 6.70 -22.47
C SER A 10 -3.65 5.92 -22.87
N LEU A 11 -3.05 5.19 -21.92
CA LEU A 11 -1.90 4.32 -22.20
C LEU A 11 -2.32 2.92 -22.63
N ALA A 12 -3.49 2.45 -22.19
CA ALA A 12 -4.05 1.18 -22.63
C ALA A 12 -4.51 1.22 -24.10
N ASP A 13 -4.87 2.41 -24.60
CA ASP A 13 -5.33 2.61 -25.98
C ASP A 13 -4.21 2.69 -27.04
N SER A 14 -2.93 2.74 -26.64
CA SER A 14 -1.81 2.86 -27.60
C SER A 14 -1.39 1.51 -28.20
N SER A 15 -2.16 1.04 -29.18
CA SER A 15 -1.86 0.11 -30.31
C SER A 15 -1.04 -1.18 -30.15
N GLU A 16 -0.56 -1.55 -28.97
CA GLU A 16 -0.12 -2.91 -28.64
C GLU A 16 -1.12 -3.47 -27.63
N GLU A 17 -1.66 -4.67 -27.90
CA GLU A 17 -2.65 -5.42 -27.11
C GLU A 17 -3.09 -4.73 -25.81
N SER A 18 -4.30 -4.15 -25.80
CA SER A 18 -4.85 -3.37 -24.68
C SER A 18 -4.40 -3.97 -23.35
N LEU A 19 -3.46 -3.29 -22.68
CA LEU A 19 -3.00 -3.66 -21.36
C LEU A 19 -4.18 -3.43 -20.41
N GLY A 20 -5.08 -4.41 -20.30
CA GLY A 20 -6.40 -4.32 -19.68
C GLY A 20 -6.36 -4.16 -18.17
N TYR A 21 -5.72 -3.09 -17.69
CA TYR A 21 -5.64 -2.75 -16.28
C TYR A 21 -6.98 -2.21 -15.80
N GLU A 22 -7.60 -2.93 -14.87
CA GLU A 22 -8.86 -2.53 -14.26
C GLU A 22 -8.63 -1.96 -12.86
N PRO A 23 -9.24 -0.81 -12.52
CA PRO A 23 -9.20 -0.30 -11.16
C PRO A 23 -10.03 -1.21 -10.24
N ILE A 24 -9.35 -1.96 -9.37
CA ILE A 24 -10.02 -2.92 -8.47
C ILE A 24 -10.31 -2.36 -7.10
N LEU A 25 -9.49 -1.42 -6.61
CA LEU A 25 -9.68 -0.81 -5.31
C LEU A 25 -9.30 0.66 -5.37
N PHE A 26 -10.24 1.53 -5.04
CA PHE A 26 -9.92 2.86 -4.60
C PHE A 26 -9.81 2.85 -3.10
N ARG A 27 -8.81 3.56 -2.59
CA ARG A 27 -8.68 3.83 -1.17
C ARG A 27 -8.51 2.54 -0.36
N TRP A 28 -7.37 1.87 -0.52
CA TRP A 28 -7.05 0.67 0.23
C TRP A 28 -5.92 0.92 1.25
N MET A 29 -6.06 0.38 2.46
CA MET A 29 -4.98 0.23 3.44
C MET A 29 -5.33 -0.93 4.38
N VAL A 30 -4.30 -1.68 4.79
CA VAL A 30 -4.42 -2.58 5.93
C VAL A 30 -4.29 -1.74 7.20
N VAL A 31 -5.40 -1.50 7.90
CA VAL A 31 -5.42 -0.64 9.10
C VAL A 31 -5.65 -1.46 10.38
N GLU A 32 -5.23 -0.90 11.52
CA GLU A 32 -5.60 -1.44 12.83
C GLU A 32 -7.06 -1.10 13.20
N GLY A 33 -8.02 -1.78 12.57
CA GLY A 33 -9.45 -1.60 12.86
C GLY A 33 -10.30 -1.56 11.60
N SER A 34 -11.44 -0.87 11.64
CA SER A 34 -12.17 -0.54 10.42
C SER A 34 -11.62 0.78 9.89
N ALA A 35 -11.20 0.82 8.63
CA ALA A 35 -10.90 2.07 7.96
C ALA A 35 -12.21 2.83 7.72
N ARG A 36 -12.25 4.08 8.17
CA ARG A 36 -13.51 4.80 8.43
C ARG A 36 -13.56 6.15 7.74
N THR A 37 -12.44 6.70 7.24
CA THR A 37 -12.48 7.91 6.42
C THR A 37 -11.62 7.92 5.17
N PRO A 38 -11.99 8.80 4.20
CA PRO A 38 -11.18 9.22 3.07
C PRO A 38 -9.66 9.37 3.29
N GLU A 39 -9.19 9.83 4.45
CA GLU A 39 -7.75 10.01 4.70
C GLU A 39 -7.04 8.74 5.20
N ASP A 40 -7.79 7.74 5.69
CA ASP A 40 -7.27 6.39 6.00
C ASP A 40 -6.87 5.64 4.71
N PHE A 41 -7.08 6.26 3.56
CA PHE A 41 -7.00 5.61 2.29
C PHE A 41 -6.50 6.58 1.21
N GLY A 42 -5.30 6.36 0.67
CA GLY A 42 -4.66 7.32 -0.24
C GLY A 42 -4.47 6.84 -1.68
N GLN A 43 -4.85 5.61 -2.00
CA GLN A 43 -4.24 4.87 -3.10
C GLN A 43 -5.26 4.26 -4.05
N LEU A 44 -4.94 4.22 -5.34
CA LEU A 44 -5.71 3.50 -6.33
C LEU A 44 -4.93 2.24 -6.74
N MET A 45 -5.57 1.08 -6.69
CA MET A 45 -5.02 -0.18 -7.16
C MET A 45 -5.65 -0.57 -8.48
N PHE A 46 -4.79 -0.97 -9.39
CA PHE A 46 -5.16 -1.63 -10.62
C PHE A 46 -4.61 -3.05 -10.63
N CYS A 47 -5.29 -3.96 -11.32
CA CYS A 47 -4.73 -5.25 -11.68
C CYS A 47 -4.94 -5.54 -13.16
N ASP A 48 -4.09 -6.40 -13.69
CA ASP A 48 -4.31 -6.99 -15.00
C ASP A 48 -5.39 -8.09 -14.94
N PRO A 49 -5.90 -8.58 -16.09
CA PRO A 49 -6.95 -9.60 -16.12
C PRO A 49 -6.53 -10.94 -15.50
N THR A 50 -5.22 -11.20 -15.41
CA THR A 50 -4.68 -12.41 -14.77
C THR A 50 -4.61 -12.30 -13.26
N THR A 51 -4.79 -11.10 -12.68
CA THR A 51 -4.60 -10.80 -11.26
C THR A 51 -3.22 -11.16 -10.73
N THR A 52 -2.19 -11.12 -11.59
CA THR A 52 -0.80 -11.40 -11.20
C THR A 52 0.08 -10.15 -11.23
N ARG A 53 -0.37 -9.08 -11.88
CA ARG A 53 0.33 -7.79 -11.99
C ARG A 53 -0.53 -6.70 -11.39
N PHE A 54 0.03 -5.94 -10.46
CA PHE A 54 -0.69 -4.90 -9.72
C PHE A 54 0.02 -3.57 -9.81
N LEU A 55 -0.75 -2.49 -9.91
CA LEU A 55 -0.23 -1.13 -9.91
C LEU A 55 -0.85 -0.32 -8.77
N VAL A 56 -0.01 0.19 -7.87
CA VAL A 56 -0.38 1.10 -6.78
C VAL A 56 -0.07 2.53 -7.20
N VAL A 57 -1.10 3.36 -7.30
CA VAL A 57 -0.98 4.78 -7.63
C VAL A 57 -1.26 5.61 -6.39
N GLU A 58 -0.29 6.43 -5.98
CA GLU A 58 -0.48 7.45 -4.96
C GLU A 58 -0.65 8.82 -5.58
N ASN A 59 -1.66 9.56 -5.12
CA ASN A 59 -1.92 10.92 -5.59
C ASN A 59 -1.89 11.89 -4.40
N HIS A 60 -0.87 12.72 -4.38
CA HIS A 60 -0.54 13.66 -3.31
C HIS A 60 -0.86 15.08 -3.73
N GLN A 61 -1.16 15.96 -2.76
CA GLN A 61 -1.29 17.39 -3.05
C GLN A 61 0.08 18.08 -2.95
N PRO A 62 0.42 19.02 -3.84
CA PRO A 62 1.76 19.60 -3.92
C PRO A 62 2.19 20.34 -2.64
N ASP A 63 1.23 20.84 -1.87
CA ASP A 63 1.41 21.70 -0.70
C ASP A 63 1.56 20.95 0.64
N GLN A 64 1.46 19.62 0.66
CA GLN A 64 1.40 18.85 1.92
C GLN A 64 2.67 18.04 2.27
N HIS A 65 3.70 18.04 1.42
CA HIS A 65 4.70 16.97 1.44
C HIS A 65 6.17 17.36 1.19
N GLU A 66 6.58 18.63 1.37
CA GLU A 66 7.97 19.07 1.12
C GLU A 66 9.06 18.23 1.83
N GLU A 67 8.76 17.58 2.97
CA GLU A 67 9.68 16.69 3.70
C GLU A 67 9.48 15.18 3.44
N MET A 68 8.45 14.77 2.67
CA MET A 68 8.11 13.36 2.49
C MET A 68 8.73 12.79 1.21
N ASP A 69 9.57 11.77 1.37
CA ASP A 69 9.98 10.89 0.28
C ASP A 69 8.79 10.01 -0.15
N LEU A 70 8.00 10.56 -1.09
CA LEU A 70 6.76 9.96 -1.62
C LEU A 70 7.05 8.64 -2.32
N VAL A 71 8.15 8.55 -3.06
CA VAL A 71 8.56 7.34 -3.78
C VAL A 71 8.81 6.21 -2.79
N LYS A 72 9.53 6.49 -1.70
CA LYS A 72 9.72 5.50 -0.63
C LYS A 72 8.41 5.15 0.05
N HIS A 73 7.52 6.11 0.28
CA HIS A 73 6.19 5.80 0.83
C HIS A 73 5.42 4.84 -0.09
N ALA A 74 5.31 5.13 -1.38
CA ALA A 74 4.67 4.29 -2.37
C ALA A 74 5.32 2.89 -2.47
N LYS A 75 6.65 2.79 -2.37
CA LYS A 75 7.33 1.48 -2.31
C LYS A 75 6.88 0.66 -1.11
N ASN A 76 6.84 1.23 0.09
CA ASN A 76 6.43 0.48 1.29
C ASN A 76 5.00 -0.05 1.16
N ARG A 77 4.17 0.63 0.36
CA ARG A 77 2.78 0.25 0.10
C ARG A 77 2.71 -0.87 -0.93
N ALA A 78 3.58 -0.83 -1.93
CA ALA A 78 3.80 -1.96 -2.83
C ALA A 78 4.33 -3.20 -2.07
N ASP A 79 5.30 -3.04 -1.16
CA ASP A 79 5.80 -4.12 -0.29
C ASP A 79 4.66 -4.74 0.54
N LEU A 80 3.81 -3.89 1.15
CA LEU A 80 2.66 -4.33 1.94
C LEU A 80 1.65 -5.11 1.09
N LEU A 81 1.32 -4.61 -0.12
CA LEU A 81 0.41 -5.29 -1.03
C LEU A 81 0.98 -6.64 -1.47
N PHE A 82 2.25 -6.65 -1.86
CA PHE A 82 2.94 -7.86 -2.31
C PHE A 82 2.93 -8.92 -1.20
N CYS A 83 3.21 -8.53 0.04
CA CYS A 83 3.13 -9.41 1.20
C CYS A 83 1.70 -9.92 1.45
N LEU A 84 0.69 -9.05 1.38
CA LEU A 84 -0.71 -9.45 1.57
C LEU A 84 -1.14 -10.49 0.52
N LEU A 85 -0.91 -10.20 -0.75
CA LEU A 85 -1.24 -11.10 -1.87
C LEU A 85 -0.50 -12.44 -1.76
N THR A 86 0.78 -12.38 -1.39
CA THR A 86 1.58 -13.60 -1.11
C THR A 86 0.97 -14.39 0.04
N TYR A 87 0.59 -13.75 1.14
CA TYR A 87 0.06 -14.42 2.33
C TYR A 87 -1.29 -15.12 2.11
N ILE A 88 -2.13 -14.57 1.23
CA ILE A 88 -3.41 -15.18 0.83
C ILE A 88 -3.27 -16.18 -0.33
N GLY A 89 -2.05 -16.40 -0.83
CA GLY A 89 -1.75 -17.41 -1.86
C GLY A 89 -1.93 -16.96 -3.31
N TYR A 90 -2.07 -15.66 -3.58
CA TYR A 90 -2.23 -15.13 -4.96
C TYR A 90 -0.91 -15.02 -5.75
N ASN A 91 0.25 -15.16 -5.10
CA ASN A 91 1.61 -15.16 -5.68
C ASN A 91 1.80 -14.16 -6.86
N PRO A 92 1.74 -12.84 -6.59
CA PRO A 92 1.88 -11.84 -7.64
C PRO A 92 3.25 -11.92 -8.33
N LYS A 93 3.29 -11.71 -9.65
CA LYS A 93 4.54 -11.54 -10.40
C LYS A 93 5.27 -10.29 -9.93
N TRP A 94 4.53 -9.18 -9.83
CA TRP A 94 5.03 -7.92 -9.32
C TRP A 94 3.91 -6.99 -8.85
N VAL A 95 4.28 -6.03 -8.01
CA VAL A 95 3.50 -4.84 -7.65
C VAL A 95 4.32 -3.60 -8.04
N ARG A 96 3.89 -2.88 -9.06
CA ARG A 96 4.47 -1.59 -9.44
C ARG A 96 3.81 -0.46 -8.67
N PHE A 97 4.51 0.64 -8.52
CA PHE A 97 4.01 1.81 -7.83
C PHE A 97 4.46 3.11 -8.49
N THR A 98 3.67 4.17 -8.34
CA THR A 98 4.02 5.51 -8.79
C THR A 98 3.35 6.58 -7.93
N THR A 99 3.92 7.79 -7.91
CA THR A 99 3.43 8.94 -7.14
C THR A 99 3.16 10.14 -8.05
N PHE A 100 2.05 10.83 -7.81
CA PHE A 100 1.69 12.06 -8.50
C PHE A 100 1.59 13.22 -7.52
N THR A 101 2.29 14.32 -7.79
CA THR A 101 2.28 15.56 -6.98
C THR A 101 1.61 16.72 -7.70
N GLU A 102 1.72 16.80 -9.03
CA GLU A 102 1.20 17.90 -9.83
C GLU A 102 -0.11 17.58 -10.54
N LYS A 103 -0.93 18.61 -10.79
CA LYS A 103 -2.09 18.49 -11.68
C LYS A 103 -1.61 18.23 -13.11
N GLY A 104 -1.79 17.00 -13.59
CA GLY A 104 -1.53 16.64 -14.99
C GLY A 104 -0.33 15.72 -15.21
N ALA A 105 0.29 15.23 -14.15
CA ALA A 105 1.36 14.25 -14.27
C ALA A 105 0.88 12.97 -15.00
N SER A 106 1.71 12.46 -15.91
CA SER A 106 1.45 11.29 -16.73
C SER A 106 2.07 10.05 -16.12
N VAL A 107 1.43 8.90 -16.34
CA VAL A 107 2.00 7.61 -15.98
C VAL A 107 3.17 7.32 -16.94
N PRO A 108 4.37 6.96 -16.42
CA PRO A 108 5.47 6.51 -17.27
C PRO A 108 5.06 5.27 -18.07
N LYS A 109 5.25 5.28 -19.39
CA LYS A 109 4.83 4.17 -20.28
C LYS A 109 5.46 2.84 -19.88
N GLN A 110 6.69 2.90 -19.40
CA GLN A 110 7.46 1.76 -18.90
C GLN A 110 6.71 1.03 -17.79
N LEU A 111 5.95 1.74 -16.95
CA LEU A 111 5.20 1.17 -15.83
C LEU A 111 4.17 0.12 -16.26
N LEU A 112 3.73 0.13 -17.51
CA LEU A 112 2.75 -0.83 -18.03
C LEU A 112 3.40 -1.87 -18.97
N GLN A 113 4.61 -1.63 -19.44
CA GLN A 113 5.37 -2.55 -20.30
C GLN A 113 6.06 -3.63 -19.46
N ASP A 114 6.10 -4.87 -19.94
CA ASP A 114 6.88 -5.91 -19.27
C ASP A 114 8.38 -5.59 -19.46
N PHE A 115 9.09 -5.35 -18.35
CA PHE A 115 10.53 -5.14 -18.34
C PHE A 115 11.12 -5.83 -17.12
N GLU A 116 12.32 -6.39 -17.26
CA GLU A 116 13.03 -7.02 -16.15
C GLU A 116 13.62 -5.94 -15.25
N SER A 117 13.32 -6.02 -13.94
CA SER A 117 13.96 -5.18 -12.94
C SER A 117 15.41 -5.62 -12.79
N ASN A 118 16.38 -4.83 -13.28
CA ASN A 118 17.82 -5.16 -13.23
C ASN A 118 18.44 -5.13 -11.80
N GLY A 119 17.65 -5.36 -10.74
CA GLY A 119 18.13 -5.44 -9.35
C GLY A 119 18.58 -4.11 -8.73
N THR A 120 19.03 -3.14 -9.53
CA THR A 120 19.30 -1.76 -9.14
C THR A 120 18.12 -0.88 -9.52
N LEU A 121 17.16 -0.74 -8.61
CA LEU A 121 16.20 0.36 -8.65
C LEU A 121 16.97 1.66 -8.41
N ASP A 122 17.34 2.38 -9.46
CA ASP A 122 17.77 3.77 -9.34
C ASP A 122 16.55 4.59 -8.90
N TYR A 123 16.45 4.83 -7.60
CA TYR A 123 15.28 5.41 -6.90
C TYR A 123 14.88 6.83 -7.35
N ALA A 124 15.51 7.44 -8.35
CA ALA A 124 15.67 8.89 -8.33
C ALA A 124 15.21 9.68 -9.57
N MET A 125 14.78 9.05 -10.68
CA MET A 125 14.53 9.85 -11.90
C MET A 125 13.04 10.08 -12.23
N ASP A 126 12.15 9.09 -12.09
CA ASP A 126 10.80 9.18 -12.68
C ASP A 126 9.60 8.93 -11.73
N GLY A 127 9.80 8.86 -10.40
CA GLY A 127 8.69 8.77 -9.45
C GLY A 127 7.87 7.46 -9.51
N PHE A 128 8.46 6.36 -10.00
CA PHE A 128 7.85 5.03 -10.04
C PHE A 128 8.84 3.90 -9.72
N GLY A 129 8.33 2.69 -9.46
CA GLY A 129 9.17 1.51 -9.22
C GLY A 129 8.40 0.18 -9.21
N GLN A 130 9.10 -0.92 -8.92
CA GLN A 130 8.57 -2.28 -8.90
C GLN A 130 8.99 -3.04 -7.64
N VAL A 131 8.05 -3.77 -7.05
CA VAL A 131 8.26 -4.79 -6.03
C VAL A 131 7.95 -6.17 -6.60
N ASP A 132 8.85 -7.12 -6.44
CA ASP A 132 8.70 -8.51 -6.86
C ASP A 132 9.35 -9.48 -5.88
N ALA A 133 9.32 -10.77 -6.18
CA ALA A 133 9.84 -11.82 -5.30
C ALA A 133 11.33 -11.66 -4.96
N SER A 134 12.11 -10.92 -5.76
CA SER A 134 13.54 -10.72 -5.56
C SER A 134 13.86 -9.58 -4.59
N ASN A 135 12.96 -8.60 -4.44
CA ASN A 135 13.27 -7.32 -3.78
C ASN A 135 12.23 -6.86 -2.74
N PHE A 136 11.14 -7.61 -2.56
CA PHE A 136 10.11 -7.25 -1.58
C PHE A 136 10.66 -7.30 -0.15
N LYS A 137 10.15 -6.41 0.70
CA LYS A 137 10.46 -6.41 2.13
C LYS A 137 9.31 -7.04 2.92
N PRO A 138 9.56 -8.08 3.74
CA PRO A 138 8.57 -8.59 4.68
C PRO A 138 8.01 -7.46 5.54
N SER A 139 6.70 -7.24 5.46
CA SER A 139 6.06 -6.02 5.98
C SER A 139 4.83 -6.29 6.84
N LEU A 140 4.42 -7.56 7.02
CA LEU A 140 3.26 -7.90 7.85
C LEU A 140 3.70 -8.26 9.27
N ASP A 141 3.26 -7.48 10.25
CA ASP A 141 3.44 -7.84 11.66
C ASP A 141 2.39 -8.87 12.13
N LYS A 142 2.58 -9.38 13.35
CA LYS A 142 1.71 -10.38 13.97
C LYS A 142 0.25 -9.90 14.03
N GLY A 143 0.02 -8.65 14.42
CA GLY A 143 -1.32 -8.10 14.57
C GLY A 143 -2.03 -7.86 13.24
N VAL A 144 -1.29 -7.63 12.15
CA VAL A 144 -1.83 -7.57 10.79
C VAL A 144 -2.21 -8.96 10.30
N LEU A 145 -1.34 -9.95 10.49
CA LEU A 145 -1.60 -11.34 10.07
C LEU A 145 -2.82 -11.92 10.76
N GLU A 146 -2.95 -11.70 12.07
CA GLU A 146 -4.15 -12.09 12.84
C GLU A 146 -5.42 -11.43 12.29
N LYS A 147 -5.38 -10.16 11.86
CA LYS A 147 -6.56 -9.50 11.26
C LYS A 147 -6.94 -10.10 9.93
N ILE A 148 -5.95 -10.39 9.09
CA ILE A 148 -6.18 -11.03 7.79
C ILE A 148 -6.86 -12.37 8.02
N ASP A 149 -6.33 -13.22 8.90
CA ASP A 149 -6.93 -14.51 9.21
C ASP A 149 -8.35 -14.39 9.80
N ASN A 150 -8.58 -13.41 10.68
CA ASN A 150 -9.93 -13.14 11.22
C ASN A 150 -10.93 -12.74 10.12
N VAL A 151 -10.51 -11.99 9.11
CA VAL A 151 -11.36 -11.64 7.96
C VAL A 151 -11.66 -12.88 7.13
N ILE A 152 -10.66 -13.71 6.88
CA ILE A 152 -10.80 -14.96 6.11
C ILE A 152 -11.79 -15.91 6.80
N GLN A 153 -11.66 -16.10 8.12
CA GLN A 153 -12.50 -17.01 8.91
C GLN A 153 -13.97 -16.58 8.98
N ARG A 154 -14.31 -15.32 8.70
CA ARG A 154 -15.70 -14.84 8.74
C ARG A 154 -16.54 -15.32 7.56
N SER A 155 -15.92 -15.83 6.50
CA SER A 155 -16.61 -16.31 5.31
C SER A 155 -16.10 -17.69 4.92
N ALA A 156 -16.97 -18.69 5.02
CA ALA A 156 -16.62 -20.09 4.71
C ALA A 156 -16.09 -20.24 3.27
N GLY A 157 -16.71 -19.59 2.29
CA GLY A 157 -16.25 -19.65 0.89
C GLY A 157 -14.92 -18.94 0.66
N LEU A 158 -14.64 -17.85 1.39
CA LEU A 158 -13.34 -17.17 1.35
C LEU A 158 -12.25 -18.03 2.00
N GLN A 159 -12.56 -18.66 3.13
CA GLN A 159 -11.67 -19.57 3.83
C GLN A 159 -11.29 -20.79 2.98
N GLU A 160 -12.27 -21.39 2.29
CA GLU A 160 -12.03 -22.53 1.40
C GLU A 160 -11.09 -22.12 0.24
N SER A 161 -11.41 -21.01 -0.43
CA SER A 161 -10.62 -20.50 -1.55
C SER A 161 -9.19 -20.18 -1.15
N ILE A 162 -8.99 -19.47 -0.03
CA ILE A 162 -7.65 -19.08 0.41
C ILE A 162 -6.85 -20.27 0.93
N THR A 163 -7.48 -21.25 1.61
CA THR A 163 -6.79 -22.47 2.02
C THR A 163 -6.22 -23.19 0.79
N LYS A 164 -7.03 -23.38 -0.24
CA LYS A 164 -6.59 -23.98 -1.51
C LYS A 164 -5.39 -23.25 -2.11
N TYR A 165 -5.44 -21.92 -2.18
CA TYR A 165 -4.32 -21.14 -2.71
C TYR A 165 -3.08 -21.21 -1.83
N ARG A 166 -3.22 -21.16 -0.50
CA ARG A 166 -2.09 -21.28 0.44
C ARG A 166 -1.39 -22.63 0.28
N ASP A 167 -2.15 -23.71 0.15
CA ASP A 167 -1.60 -25.07 0.04
C ASP A 167 -0.75 -25.26 -1.22
N MET A 168 -1.09 -24.59 -2.32
CA MET A 168 -0.27 -24.56 -3.54
C MET A 168 1.13 -23.98 -3.32
N PHE A 169 1.33 -23.21 -2.25
CA PHE A 169 2.59 -22.52 -1.91
C PHE A 169 3.15 -22.93 -0.53
N GLY A 170 2.89 -24.17 -0.09
CA GLY A 170 3.47 -24.72 1.15
C GLY A 170 2.66 -24.41 2.41
N GLY A 171 1.44 -23.91 2.26
CA GLY A 171 0.50 -23.67 3.35
C GLY A 171 0.73 -22.35 4.10
N ARG A 172 -0.14 -22.10 5.09
CA ARG A 172 -0.16 -20.85 5.87
C ARG A 172 1.19 -20.52 6.52
N GLU A 173 1.85 -21.51 7.12
CA GLU A 173 3.09 -21.29 7.88
C GLU A 173 4.29 -20.91 6.99
N ALA A 174 4.42 -21.56 5.83
CA ALA A 174 5.46 -21.21 4.86
C ALA A 174 5.26 -19.79 4.33
N LEU A 175 4.02 -19.42 4.01
CA LEU A 175 3.68 -18.07 3.57
C LEU A 175 3.85 -17.04 4.68
N HIS A 176 3.50 -17.37 5.92
CA HIS A 176 3.75 -16.52 7.09
C HIS A 176 5.24 -16.21 7.21
N ALA A 177 6.11 -17.24 7.17
CA ALA A 177 7.56 -17.05 7.28
C ALA A 177 8.14 -16.14 6.19
N ARG A 178 7.56 -16.14 4.98
CA ARG A 178 8.01 -15.28 3.86
C ARG A 178 7.68 -13.80 4.05
N VAL A 179 6.56 -13.48 4.68
CA VAL A 179 5.99 -12.12 4.70
C VAL A 179 6.08 -11.45 6.07
N PHE A 180 6.34 -12.24 7.11
CA PHE A 180 6.36 -11.80 8.49
C PHE A 180 7.54 -10.86 8.76
N ASN A 181 7.24 -9.73 9.36
CA ASN A 181 8.23 -8.80 9.89
C ASN A 181 8.36 -9.01 11.42
N PRO A 182 9.42 -9.70 11.90
CA PRO A 182 9.58 -10.02 13.32
C PRO A 182 9.95 -8.80 14.17
N THR A 183 10.48 -7.74 13.56
CA THR A 183 10.84 -6.53 14.29
C THR A 183 9.62 -5.82 14.84
N GLY A 184 8.41 -6.14 14.33
CA GLY A 184 7.15 -5.65 14.86
C GLY A 184 7.00 -4.14 14.83
N VAL A 185 8.00 -3.39 14.33
CA VAL A 185 7.81 -2.01 13.86
C VAL A 185 6.93 -2.18 12.65
N PRO A 186 5.62 -1.91 12.77
CA PRO A 186 4.78 -1.77 11.59
C PRO A 186 5.48 -0.70 10.75
N PHE A 187 5.26 -0.64 9.44
CA PHE A 187 5.60 0.59 8.74
C PHE A 187 4.88 1.74 9.46
N ILE A 188 5.62 2.44 10.33
CA ILE A 188 5.09 3.52 11.12
C ILE A 188 5.03 4.62 10.10
N GLY A 189 3.85 4.71 9.47
CA GLY A 189 3.53 5.82 8.60
C GLY A 189 3.93 7.11 9.29
N PRO A 190 4.38 8.11 8.52
CA PRO A 190 4.85 9.35 9.11
C PRO A 190 3.77 9.97 10.01
N CYS A 191 4.18 10.88 10.88
CA CYS A 191 3.25 11.64 11.71
C CYS A 191 2.06 12.14 10.87
N PHE A 192 0.83 11.79 11.27
CA PHE A 192 -0.40 12.13 10.54
C PHE A 192 -0.68 13.63 10.48
N ASN A 193 0.09 14.46 11.21
CA ASN A 193 0.00 15.90 11.13
C ASN A 193 1.10 16.53 10.29
N CYS A 194 2.36 16.19 10.58
CA CYS A 194 3.52 16.91 10.02
C CYS A 194 4.35 16.05 9.08
N CYS A 195 3.90 14.84 8.76
CA CYS A 195 4.55 13.96 7.81
C CYS A 195 6.01 13.54 8.16
N ARG A 196 6.55 13.93 9.32
CA ARG A 196 7.86 13.49 9.80
C ARG A 196 7.86 12.03 10.22
N ARG A 197 8.87 11.29 9.76
CA ARG A 197 9.16 9.94 10.27
C ARG A 197 9.73 10.05 11.68
N SER A 198 9.45 9.07 12.53
CA SER A 198 10.27 8.93 13.75
C SER A 198 11.69 8.60 13.33
N GLU A 199 12.67 9.26 13.93
CA GLU A 199 14.05 8.78 13.89
C GLU A 199 14.07 7.35 14.46
N SER A 200 14.97 6.51 13.95
CA SER A 200 15.09 5.11 14.40
C SER A 200 15.12 5.05 15.93
N ASN A 201 14.06 4.52 16.54
CA ASN A 201 13.75 4.42 17.98
C ASN A 201 12.74 5.43 18.59
N THR A 202 12.17 6.39 17.87
CA THR A 202 11.08 7.19 18.45
C THR A 202 9.72 6.48 18.29
N VAL A 203 9.12 6.08 19.41
CA VAL A 203 7.76 5.52 19.40
C VAL A 203 6.77 6.64 19.08
N LEU A 204 6.15 6.60 17.89
CA LEU A 204 5.08 7.55 17.57
C LEU A 204 3.88 7.31 18.51
N LEU A 205 3.33 8.41 19.02
CA LEU A 205 2.13 8.41 19.84
C LEU A 205 0.94 7.96 19.00
N MET A 206 0.37 6.81 19.34
CA MET A 206 -0.84 6.32 18.73
C MET A 206 -2.06 7.04 19.32
N CYS A 207 -3.00 7.44 18.46
CA CYS A 207 -4.29 7.96 18.92
C CYS A 207 -5.01 6.88 19.73
N SER A 208 -5.27 7.15 21.01
CA SER A 208 -5.94 6.19 21.91
C SER A 208 -7.36 5.83 21.46
N GLY A 209 -8.01 6.72 20.71
CA GLY A 209 -9.34 6.51 20.14
C GLY A 209 -9.31 5.53 18.97
N CYS A 210 -8.88 5.99 17.80
CA CYS A 210 -8.96 5.19 16.57
C CYS A 210 -7.87 4.11 16.47
N LYS A 211 -6.74 4.26 17.17
CA LYS A 211 -5.52 3.43 17.04
C LYS A 211 -4.92 3.38 15.63
N ILE A 212 -5.33 4.30 14.75
CA ILE A 212 -4.84 4.43 13.37
C ILE A 212 -3.83 5.57 13.27
N ALA A 213 -4.24 6.79 13.65
CA ALA A 213 -3.38 7.96 13.53
C ALA A 213 -2.21 7.91 14.52
N ARG A 214 -0.99 8.17 14.02
CA ARG A 214 0.25 8.20 14.81
C ARG A 214 0.91 9.58 14.72
N TYR A 215 1.54 10.01 15.81
CA TYR A 215 2.07 11.37 15.93
C TYR A 215 3.45 11.41 16.58
N CYS A 216 4.33 12.28 16.09
CA CYS A 216 5.63 12.49 16.73
C CYS A 216 5.52 13.25 18.06
N SER A 217 4.40 13.94 18.31
CA SER A 217 4.18 14.72 19.51
C SER A 217 2.69 14.92 19.79
N ARG A 218 2.34 15.23 21.05
CA ARG A 218 0.98 15.66 21.41
C ARG A 218 0.57 16.94 20.67
N THR A 219 1.52 17.80 20.31
CA THR A 219 1.28 19.00 19.51
C THR A 219 0.76 18.64 18.13
N CYS A 220 1.41 17.68 17.45
CA CYS A 220 0.95 17.16 16.17
C CYS A 220 -0.42 16.46 16.28
N GLN A 221 -0.65 15.69 17.35
CA GLN A 221 -1.97 15.10 17.59
C GLN A 221 -3.06 16.17 17.71
N LYS A 222 -2.83 17.24 18.48
CA LYS A 222 -3.80 18.34 18.65
C LYS A 222 -4.02 19.14 17.38
N ALA A 223 -2.96 19.40 16.61
CA ALA A 223 -3.05 20.10 15.34
C ALA A 223 -3.90 19.29 14.35
N HIS A 224 -3.61 17.99 14.22
CA HIS A 224 -4.39 17.10 13.37
C HIS A 224 -5.85 16.96 13.86
N TRP A 225 -6.06 16.90 15.18
CA TRP A 225 -7.39 16.92 15.81
C TRP A 225 -8.21 18.11 15.35
N LYS A 226 -7.62 19.31 15.35
CA LYS A 226 -8.27 20.54 14.88
C LYS A 226 -8.47 20.57 13.37
N ALA A 227 -7.50 20.06 12.59
CA ALA A 227 -7.53 20.05 11.13
C ALA A 227 -8.61 19.14 10.54
N GLY A 228 -9.13 18.19 11.32
CA GLY A 228 -10.24 17.34 10.88
C GLY A 228 -10.35 16.02 11.63
N HIS A 229 -9.26 15.57 12.27
CA HIS A 229 -9.22 14.26 12.92
C HIS A 229 -10.31 14.06 13.97
N LYS A 230 -10.74 15.11 14.67
CA LYS A 230 -11.84 15.02 15.65
C LYS A 230 -13.16 14.50 15.07
N TYR A 231 -13.42 14.74 13.80
CA TYR A 231 -14.68 14.35 13.15
C TYR A 231 -14.69 12.86 12.79
N TYR A 232 -13.52 12.23 12.73
CA TYR A 232 -13.39 10.85 12.28
C TYR A 232 -12.62 9.93 13.21
N CYS A 233 -12.04 10.49 14.28
CA CYS A 233 -11.49 9.71 15.36
C CYS A 233 -12.61 8.98 16.11
N LYS A 234 -12.88 7.74 15.72
CA LYS A 234 -13.79 6.88 16.49
C LYS A 234 -13.03 6.33 17.69
N GLN A 235 -13.44 6.75 18.89
CA GLN A 235 -12.97 6.14 20.13
C GLN A 235 -13.41 4.67 20.14
N LYS A 236 -12.51 3.76 20.53
CA LYS A 236 -12.83 2.34 20.68
C LYS A 236 -13.90 2.11 21.74
#